data_AF-A0A5C7PPX4-F1
#
_entry.id   AF-A0A5C7PPX4-F1
#
_cell.length_a   1.000
_cell.length_b   1.000
_cell.length_c   1.000
_cell.angle_alpha   90.00
_cell.angle_beta   90.00
_cell.angle_gamma   90.00
#
_symmetry.space_group_name_H-M   'P 1'
#
loop_
_entity.id
_entity.type
_entity.pdbx_description
1 polymer ?
#
loop_
_entity_poly.entity_id
_entity_poly.type
_entity_poly.pdbx_seq_one_letter_code
_entity_poly.pdbx_strand_id
1 'polypeptide(L)'
;MATTYTYPDAYLAQFCTEAREARALADVTVLEARLPAGQGFSAAWLERLTIAQCYIIACVENQADKEDLFTAKLKTYRDQLSILLPQAMADAAATAGAVGGLGLFSIPLERA
;
A
#
# COMPACT_ATOMS: atom_id res chain seq x y z
N MET A 1 -15.22 19.16 1.81
CA MET A 1 -15.10 17.72 1.50
C MET A 1 -13.69 17.34 1.86
N ALA A 2 -13.53 16.46 2.84
CA ALA A 2 -12.25 16.17 3.48
C ALA A 2 -11.78 14.77 3.05
N THR A 3 -10.50 14.64 2.73
CA THR A 3 -9.88 13.35 2.51
C THR A 3 -9.85 12.54 3.80
N THR A 4 -9.90 11.22 3.68
CA THR A 4 -9.85 10.29 4.83
C THR A 4 -8.47 10.32 5.47
N TYR A 5 -7.43 10.41 4.64
CA TYR A 5 -6.05 10.38 5.10
C TYR A 5 -5.41 11.76 5.16
N THR A 6 -4.41 11.87 6.04
CA THR A 6 -3.60 13.09 6.16
C THR A 6 -2.43 13.01 5.19
N TYR A 7 -2.34 13.98 4.29
CA TYR A 7 -1.27 14.05 3.29
C TYR A 7 -0.09 14.87 3.84
N PRO A 8 1.05 14.24 4.17
CA PRO A 8 2.20 14.96 4.73
C PRO A 8 2.88 15.91 3.75
N ASP A 9 2.75 15.71 2.44
CA ASP A 9 3.31 16.60 1.43
C ASP A 9 2.33 17.75 1.16
N ALA A 10 2.58 18.91 1.76
CA ALA A 10 1.71 20.08 1.64
C ALA A 10 1.56 20.57 0.19
N TYR A 11 2.55 20.33 -0.68
CA TYR A 11 2.49 20.74 -2.07
C TYR A 11 1.56 19.85 -2.89
N LEU A 12 1.59 18.53 -2.66
CA LEU A 12 0.71 17.59 -3.34
C LEU A 12 -0.67 17.46 -2.69
N ALA A 13 -0.80 17.80 -1.40
CA ALA A 13 -2.07 17.74 -0.68
C ALA A 13 -3.20 18.51 -1.38
N GLN A 14 -2.91 19.66 -2.00
CA GLN A 14 -3.91 20.43 -2.75
C GLN A 14 -4.45 19.70 -3.99
N PHE A 15 -3.70 18.75 -4.53
CA PHE A 15 -4.10 17.93 -5.68
C PHE A 15 -4.71 16.59 -5.25
N CYS A 16 -4.60 16.21 -3.97
CA CYS A 16 -5.20 14.98 -3.46
C CYS A 16 -6.67 15.23 -3.12
N THR A 17 -7.54 14.96 -4.10
CA THR A 17 -8.99 15.08 -3.93
C THR A 17 -9.60 13.76 -3.48
N GLU A 18 -10.80 13.81 -2.90
CA GLU A 18 -11.56 12.61 -2.48
C GLU A 18 -11.74 11.61 -3.64
N ALA A 19 -11.98 12.09 -4.85
CA ALA A 19 -12.10 11.23 -6.04
C ALA A 19 -10.78 10.50 -6.38
N ARG A 20 -9.62 11.16 -6.18
CA ARG A 20 -8.31 10.55 -6.40
C ARG A 20 -7.96 9.56 -5.29
N GLU A 21 -8.30 9.90 -4.04
CA GLU A 21 -8.14 9.00 -2.91
C GLU A 21 -8.98 7.73 -3.08
N ALA A 22 -10.24 7.84 -3.50
CA ALA A 22 -11.10 6.70 -3.76
C ALA A 22 -10.54 5.78 -4.86
N ARG A 23 -9.96 6.36 -5.92
CA ARG A 23 -9.28 5.60 -6.98
C ARG A 23 -8.01 4.92 -6.47
N ALA A 24 -7.22 5.63 -5.68
CA ALA A 24 -6.02 5.08 -5.05
C ALA A 24 -6.35 3.90 -4.14
N LEU A 25 -7.42 4.02 -3.35
CA LEU A 25 -7.89 2.94 -2.48
C LEU A 25 -8.33 1.73 -3.30
N ALA A 26 -9.08 1.93 -4.39
CA ALA A 26 -9.49 0.84 -5.28
C ALA A 26 -8.29 0.11 -5.90
N ASP A 27 -7.25 0.84 -6.32
CA ASP A 27 -6.00 0.23 -6.81
C ASP A 27 -5.31 -0.62 -5.74
N VAL A 28 -5.25 -0.14 -4.49
CA VAL A 28 -4.69 -0.88 -3.36
C VAL A 28 -5.52 -2.12 -3.04
N THR A 29 -6.85 -2.05 -3.10
CA THR A 29 -7.74 -3.22 -2.96
C THR A 29 -7.50 -4.25 -4.06
N VAL A 30 -7.22 -3.84 -5.29
CA VAL A 30 -6.82 -4.76 -6.37
C VAL A 30 -5.49 -5.44 -6.07
N LEU A 31 -4.54 -4.73 -5.46
CA LEU A 31 -3.28 -5.33 -5.02
C LEU A 31 -3.50 -6.33 -3.88
N GLU A 32 -4.37 -6.00 -2.93
CA GLU A 32 -4.75 -6.87 -1.83
C GLU A 32 -5.40 -8.17 -2.33
N ALA A 33 -6.28 -8.07 -3.33
CA ALA A 33 -6.92 -9.23 -3.95
C ALA A 33 -5.93 -10.20 -4.65
N ARG A 34 -4.68 -9.79 -4.88
CA ARG A 34 -3.61 -10.66 -5.41
C ARG A 34 -2.86 -11.42 -4.31
N LEU A 35 -3.05 -11.07 -3.04
CA LEU A 35 -2.46 -11.81 -1.94
C LEU A 35 -3.16 -13.18 -1.79
N PRO A 36 -2.48 -14.19 -1.20
CA PRO A 36 -3.08 -15.46 -0.85
C PRO A 36 -4.35 -15.29 -0.01
N ALA A 37 -5.34 -16.17 -0.20
CA ALA A 37 -6.57 -16.15 0.56
C ALA A 37 -6.28 -16.19 2.08
N GLY A 38 -6.86 -15.23 2.82
CA GLY A 38 -6.63 -15.08 4.26
C GLY A 38 -5.48 -14.14 4.63
N GLN A 39 -4.79 -13.55 3.66
CA GLN A 39 -3.87 -12.43 3.87
C GLN A 39 -4.54 -11.12 3.47
N GLY A 40 -4.23 -10.06 4.21
CA GLY A 40 -4.71 -8.71 3.96
C GLY A 40 -3.71 -7.69 4.48
N PHE A 41 -3.79 -6.48 3.97
CA PHE A 41 -2.94 -5.40 4.46
C PHE A 41 -3.52 -4.86 5.77
N SER A 42 -2.66 -4.54 6.74
CA SER A 42 -3.10 -3.86 7.95
C SER A 42 -3.62 -2.46 7.61
N ALA A 43 -4.46 -1.88 8.47
CA ALA A 43 -5.00 -0.52 8.27
C ALA A 43 -3.88 0.53 8.07
N ALA A 44 -2.77 0.39 8.80
CA ALA A 44 -1.61 1.27 8.66
C ALA A 44 -0.91 1.13 7.30
N TRP A 45 -0.85 -0.09 6.75
CA TRP A 45 -0.33 -0.32 5.40
C TRP A 45 -1.27 0.19 4.32
N LEU A 46 -2.58 -0.03 4.47
CA LEU A 46 -3.60 0.51 3.58
C LEU A 46 -3.53 2.03 3.48
N GLU A 47 -3.43 2.72 4.62
CA GLU A 47 -3.24 4.17 4.66
C GLU A 47 -2.00 4.61 3.87
N ARG A 48 -0.83 4.04 4.19
CA ARG A 48 0.44 4.42 3.55
C ARG A 48 0.43 4.16 2.04
N LEU A 49 -0.07 2.99 1.62
CA LEU A 49 -0.14 2.61 0.21
C LEU A 49 -1.14 3.50 -0.55
N THR A 50 -2.29 3.81 0.06
CA THR A 50 -3.30 4.69 -0.55
C THR A 50 -2.76 6.11 -0.73
N ILE A 51 -2.06 6.65 0.28
CA ILE A 51 -1.43 7.97 0.19
C ILE A 51 -0.40 8.00 -0.95
N ALA A 52 0.50 7.02 -1.01
CA ALA A 52 1.53 6.95 -2.04
C ALA A 52 0.92 6.84 -3.45
N GLN A 53 -0.12 6.00 -3.60
CA GLN A 53 -0.82 5.83 -4.87
C GLN A 53 -1.60 7.09 -5.27
N CYS A 54 -2.24 7.79 -4.33
CA CYS A 54 -2.92 9.05 -4.58
C CYS A 54 -1.93 10.13 -5.06
N TYR A 55 -0.74 10.21 -4.47
CA TYR A 55 0.32 11.09 -4.98
C TYR A 55 0.76 10.75 -6.41
N ILE A 56 0.89 9.47 -6.72
CA ILE A 56 1.24 9.03 -8.09
C ILE A 56 0.14 9.47 -9.06
N ILE A 57 -1.13 9.24 -8.74
CA ILE A 57 -2.27 9.66 -9.58
C ILE A 57 -2.26 11.18 -9.76
N ALA A 58 -2.09 11.94 -8.67
CA ALA A 58 -2.01 13.39 -8.72
C ALA A 58 -0.85 13.88 -9.60
N CYS A 59 0.33 13.27 -9.49
CA CYS A 59 1.48 13.62 -10.33
C CYS A 59 1.26 13.28 -11.81
N VAL A 60 0.69 12.12 -12.14
CA VAL A 60 0.42 11.72 -13.53
C VAL A 60 -0.60 12.66 -14.19
N GLU A 61 -1.65 13.04 -13.47
CA GLU A 61 -2.71 13.89 -14.02
C GLU A 61 -2.30 15.37 -14.18
N ASN A 62 -1.30 15.83 -13.43
CA ASN A 62 -0.81 17.21 -13.50
C ASN A 62 0.52 17.36 -14.24
N GLN A 63 1.07 16.26 -14.80
CA GLN A 63 2.32 16.32 -15.56
C GLN A 63 2.10 17.01 -16.91
N ALA A 64 2.63 18.21 -17.06
CA ALA A 64 2.65 18.94 -18.33
C ALA A 64 3.90 18.63 -19.16
N ASP A 65 5.05 18.45 -18.50
CA ASP A 65 6.36 18.27 -19.14
C ASP A 65 7.22 17.19 -18.47
N LYS A 66 8.15 16.63 -19.24
CA LYS A 66 9.06 15.55 -18.79
C LYS A 66 10.08 16.01 -17.75
N GLU A 67 10.31 17.31 -17.62
CA GLU A 67 11.25 17.91 -16.66
C GLU A 67 10.55 18.69 -15.53
N ASP A 68 9.23 18.56 -15.43
CA ASP A 68 8.45 19.21 -14.39
C ASP A 68 8.68 18.58 -13.00
N LEU A 69 8.45 19.35 -11.94
CA LEU A 69 8.54 18.95 -10.54
C LEU A 69 7.61 17.75 -10.24
N PHE A 70 6.46 17.65 -10.92
CA PHE A 70 5.60 16.47 -10.85
C PHE A 70 6.30 15.21 -11.35
N THR A 71 7.15 15.29 -12.38
CA THR A 71 7.91 14.14 -12.90
C THR A 71 8.99 13.69 -11.90
N ALA A 72 9.69 14.64 -11.29
CA ALA A 72 10.69 14.35 -10.26
C ALA A 72 10.05 13.71 -9.01
N LYS A 73 8.91 14.25 -8.57
CA LYS A 73 8.10 13.69 -7.47
C LYS A 73 7.51 12.33 -7.83
N LEU A 74 6.97 12.17 -9.04
CA LEU A 74 6.44 10.90 -9.54
C LEU A 74 7.47 9.78 -9.40
N LYS A 75 8.71 10.02 -9.85
CA LYS A 75 9.80 9.04 -9.72
C LYS A 75 10.00 8.65 -8.26
N THR A 76 10.12 9.65 -7.38
CA THR A 76 10.29 9.43 -5.93
C THR A 76 9.16 8.60 -5.32
N TYR A 77 7.90 8.91 -5.63
CA TYR A 77 6.77 8.15 -5.06
C TYR A 77 6.64 6.76 -5.66
N ARG A 78 7.01 6.54 -6.92
CA ARG A 78 7.08 5.20 -7.51
C ARG A 78 8.18 4.36 -6.88
N ASP A 79 9.34 4.95 -6.60
CA ASP A 79 10.42 4.30 -5.85
C ASP A 79 9.99 4.00 -4.40
N GLN A 80 9.26 4.91 -3.76
CA GLN A 80 8.69 4.63 -2.43
C GLN A 80 7.67 3.49 -2.47
N LEU A 81 6.77 3.47 -3.46
CA LEU A 81 5.79 2.40 -3.61
C LEU A 81 6.46 1.04 -3.87
N SER A 82 7.54 1.01 -4.67
CA SER A 82 8.28 -0.23 -4.95
C SER A 82 8.99 -0.79 -3.71
N ILE A 83 9.30 0.06 -2.72
CA ILE A 83 9.85 -0.35 -1.42
C ILE A 83 8.75 -0.76 -0.44
N LEU A 84 7.66 0.01 -0.37
CA LEU A 84 6.58 -0.21 0.61
C LEU A 84 5.75 -1.45 0.30
N LEU A 85 5.47 -1.72 -0.98
CA LEU A 85 4.65 -2.86 -1.40
C LEU A 85 5.22 -4.21 -0.95
N PRO A 86 6.50 -4.56 -1.18
CA PRO A 86 7.04 -5.83 -0.70
C PRO A 86 7.11 -5.91 0.83
N GLN A 87 7.31 -4.79 1.52
CA GLN A 87 7.27 -4.76 3.00
C GLN A 87 5.87 -5.06 3.52
N ALA A 88 4.83 -4.46 2.93
CA ALA A 88 3.44 -4.72 3.28
C ALA A 88 3.05 -6.19 3.01
N MET A 89 3.52 -6.76 1.90
CA MET A 89 3.29 -8.18 1.59
C MET A 89 4.00 -9.12 2.56
N ALA A 90 5.24 -8.80 2.96
CA ALA A 90 5.98 -9.58 3.95
C ALA A 90 5.29 -9.56 5.33
N ASP A 91 4.77 -8.40 5.74
CA ASP A 91 4.03 -8.22 6.99
C ASP A 91 2.69 -9.00 7.00
N ALA A 92 1.95 -8.94 5.89
CA ALA A 92 0.73 -9.73 5.70
C ALA A 92 1.01 -11.24 5.76
N ALA A 93 2.11 -11.70 5.15
CA ALA A 93 2.53 -13.09 5.19
C ALA A 93 2.97 -13.53 6.60
N ALA A 94 3.72 -12.70 7.33
CA ALA A 94 4.14 -12.97 8.71
C ALA A 94 2.93 -13.11 9.64
N THR A 95 1.93 -12.23 9.48
CA THR A 95 0.68 -12.27 10.26
C THR A 95 -0.10 -13.55 10.00
N ALA A 96 -0.22 -13.98 8.74
CA ALA A 96 -0.88 -15.25 8.40
C ALA A 96 -0.12 -16.48 8.93
N GLY A 97 1.22 -16.46 8.91
CA GLY A 97 2.06 -17.52 9.46
C GLY A 97 1.91 -17.66 10.98
N ALA A 98 1.73 -16.56 11.70
CA ALA A 98 1.52 -16.57 13.16
C ALA A 98 0.20 -17.27 13.56
N VAL A 99 -0.85 -17.16 12.72
CA VAL A 99 -2.15 -17.81 12.97
C VAL A 99 -2.08 -19.33 12.74
N GLY A 100 -1.24 -19.80 11.82
CA GLY A 100 -1.03 -21.23 11.57
C GLY A 100 -0.10 -21.95 12.55
N GLY A 101 0.73 -21.21 13.30
CA GLY A 101 1.79 -21.76 14.15
C GLY A 101 1.37 -22.34 15.51
N LEU A 102 0.11 -22.14 15.94
CA LEU A 102 -0.35 -22.53 17.27
C LEU A 102 -0.87 -23.99 17.37
N GLY A 103 -0.89 -24.74 16.26
CA GLY A 103 -1.48 -26.09 16.23
C GLY A 103 -0.53 -27.25 15.89
N LEU A 104 0.73 -26.99 15.50
CA LEU A 104 1.60 -28.02 14.90
C LEU A 104 2.76 -28.53 15.78
N PHE A 105 2.76 -28.21 17.09
CA PHE A 105 3.78 -28.70 18.04
C PHE A 105 3.32 -29.86 18.93
N SER A 106 2.26 -30.59 18.55
CA SER A 106 1.93 -31.89 19.17
C SER A 106 2.44 -33.02 18.29
N ILE A 107 3.74 -33.32 18.42
CA ILE A 107 4.33 -34.57 17.94
C ILE A 107 4.33 -35.56 19.11
N PRO A 108 3.54 -36.64 19.11
CA PRO A 108 3.90 -37.83 19.84
C PRO A 108 4.82 -38.68 18.95
N LEU A 109 6.12 -38.66 19.26
CA LEU A 109 7.07 -39.64 18.76
C LEU A 109 6.79 -40.99 19.47
N GLU A 110 5.88 -41.79 18.93
CA GLU A 110 5.79 -43.20 19.30
C GLU A 110 6.46 -44.05 18.22
N ARG A 111 7.67 -44.51 18.54
CA ARG A 111 8.34 -45.64 17.88
C ARG A 111 7.52 -46.90 18.14
N ALA A 112 7.03 -47.55 17.10
CA ALA A 112 6.75 -48.99 17.07
C ALA A 112 7.07 -49.53 15.67
#